data_AF-A0A528CUM4-F1
#
_entry.id   AF-A0A528CUM4-F1
#
_cell.length_a   1.000
_cell.length_b   1.000
_cell.length_c   1.000
_cell.angle_alpha   90.00
_cell.angle_beta   90.00
_cell.angle_gamma   90.00
#
_symmetry.space_group_name_H-M   'P 1'
#
loop_
_entity.id
_entity.type
_entity.pdbx_description
1 polymer ?
#
loop_
_entity_poly.entity_id
_entity_poly.type
_entity_poly.pdbx_seq_one_letter_code
_entity_poly.pdbx_strand_id
1 'polypeptide(L)'
;MAAKITGGINIAMKVPPHQYQETIAFYRDVVGLKPFTAKAPAVGFELGPNRLWIDEAPMLSQAEVWLELFTDDFPAAADHLAKAGVVRCDA
;
A
#
# COMPACT_ATOMS: atom_id res chain seq x y z
N MET A 1 -15.36 14.20 -19.61
CA MET A 1 -14.07 13.51 -19.89
C MET A 1 -13.90 12.41 -18.86
N ALA A 2 -13.26 11.29 -19.18
CA ALA A 2 -12.94 10.27 -18.19
C ALA A 2 -11.86 10.83 -17.24
N ALA A 3 -11.94 10.51 -15.94
CA ALA A 3 -10.95 10.95 -14.98
C ALA A 3 -9.56 10.37 -15.30
N LYS A 4 -8.51 11.18 -15.20
CA LYS A 4 -7.14 10.73 -15.42
C LYS A 4 -6.61 10.09 -14.14
N ILE A 5 -6.42 8.78 -14.15
CA ILE A 5 -5.85 8.02 -13.03
C ILE A 5 -4.47 7.51 -13.43
N THR A 6 -3.47 7.73 -12.58
CA THR A 6 -2.08 7.26 -12.79
C THR A 6 -1.56 6.51 -11.57
N GLY A 7 -0.64 5.57 -11.77
CA GLY A 7 -0.01 4.83 -10.67
C GLY A 7 1.02 5.66 -9.91
N GLY A 8 1.09 5.42 -8.60
CA GLY A 8 2.17 5.89 -7.73
C GLY A 8 3.31 4.88 -7.61
N ILE A 9 4.33 5.24 -6.83
CA ILE A 9 5.49 4.37 -6.56
C ILE A 9 5.35 3.62 -5.24
N ASN A 10 4.37 3.98 -4.41
CA ASN A 10 4.18 3.36 -3.11
C ASN A 10 3.31 2.11 -3.24
N ILE A 11 3.79 1.04 -2.64
CA ILE A 11 3.07 -0.21 -2.41
C ILE A 11 2.98 -0.36 -0.90
N ALA A 12 1.78 -0.45 -0.34
CA ALA A 12 1.59 -0.69 1.08
C ALA A 12 1.13 -2.13 1.31
N MET A 13 1.70 -2.76 2.33
CA MET A 13 1.31 -4.07 2.81
C MET A 13 0.79 -3.92 4.23
N LYS A 14 -0.47 -4.27 4.45
CA LYS A 14 -1.09 -4.32 5.78
C LYS A 14 -0.96 -5.75 6.29
N VAL A 15 -0.24 -5.96 7.39
CA VAL A 15 0.13 -7.29 7.88
C VAL A 15 -0.45 -7.53 9.27
N PRO A 16 -1.11 -8.66 9.52
CA PRO A 16 -1.64 -8.95 10.84
C PRO A 16 -0.51 -9.15 11.89
N PRO A 17 -0.75 -8.85 13.18
CA PRO A 17 0.29 -8.87 14.21
C PRO A 17 1.10 -10.16 14.28
N HIS A 18 0.43 -11.30 14.09
CA HIS A 18 1.05 -12.64 14.16
C HIS A 18 2.02 -12.94 13.00
N GLN A 19 2.05 -12.12 11.95
CA GLN A 19 2.97 -12.25 10.81
C GLN A 19 3.90 -11.05 10.65
N TYR A 20 3.67 -9.96 11.39
CA TYR A 20 4.31 -8.66 11.13
C TYR A 20 5.84 -8.72 11.23
N GLN A 21 6.36 -9.25 12.34
CA GLN A 21 7.82 -9.34 12.55
C GLN A 21 8.49 -10.31 11.58
N GLU A 22 7.86 -11.45 11.28
CA GLU A 22 8.38 -12.44 10.33
C GLU A 22 8.42 -11.87 8.91
N THR A 23 7.41 -11.08 8.52
CA THR A 23 7.36 -10.42 7.21
C THR A 23 8.48 -9.40 7.06
N ILE A 24 8.73 -8.58 8.08
CA ILE A 24 9.85 -7.63 8.09
C ILE A 24 11.20 -8.37 7.99
N ALA A 25 11.38 -9.42 8.79
CA ALA A 25 12.59 -10.23 8.78
C ALA A 25 12.81 -10.90 7.42
N PHE A 26 11.75 -11.39 6.76
CA PHE A 26 11.85 -11.96 5.42
C PHE A 26 12.43 -10.94 4.41
N TYR A 27 11.84 -9.75 4.30
CA TYR A 27 12.32 -8.76 3.34
C TYR A 27 13.71 -8.21 3.67
N ARG A 28 14.03 -8.06 4.96
CA ARG A 28 15.34 -7.57 5.42
C ARG A 28 16.44 -8.63 5.30
N ASP A 29 16.22 -9.81 5.86
CA ASP A 29 17.27 -10.80 6.14
C ASP A 29 17.34 -11.89 5.07
N VAL A 30 16.20 -12.26 4.47
CA VAL A 30 16.14 -13.33 3.46
C VAL A 30 16.26 -12.75 2.05
N VAL A 31 15.47 -11.71 1.75
CA VAL A 31 15.51 -11.03 0.44
C VAL A 31 16.67 -10.04 0.36
N GLY A 32 17.05 -9.41 1.48
CA GLY A 32 18.14 -8.44 1.52
C GLY A 32 17.76 -7.05 1.01
N LEU A 33 16.47 -6.66 1.10
CA LEU A 33 16.05 -5.32 0.70
C LEU A 33 16.59 -4.29 1.67
N LYS A 34 17.00 -3.13 1.14
CA LYS A 34 17.48 -2.01 1.95
C LYS A 34 16.32 -1.36 2.69
N PRO A 35 16.28 -1.42 4.04
CA PRO A 35 15.24 -0.75 4.80
C PRO A 35 15.50 0.75 4.86
N PHE A 36 14.43 1.53 5.03
CA PHE A 36 14.49 2.93 5.42
C PHE A 36 13.39 3.24 6.44
N THR A 37 13.77 3.95 7.50
CA THR A 37 12.87 4.31 8.61
C THR A 37 12.42 5.76 8.48
N ALA A 38 11.82 6.11 7.34
CA ALA A 38 11.40 7.48 7.07
C ALA A 38 10.13 7.89 7.83
N LYS A 39 9.32 6.94 8.31
CA LYS A 39 8.02 7.21 8.94
C LYS A 39 7.59 6.10 9.91
N ALA A 40 8.16 6.08 11.12
CA ALA A 40 7.68 5.16 12.17
C ALA A 40 6.17 5.36 12.44
N PRO A 41 5.39 4.30 12.73
CA PRO A 41 5.81 2.90 12.99
C PRO A 41 5.98 2.02 11.74
N ALA A 42 5.72 2.56 10.54
CA ALA A 42 5.84 1.82 9.28
C ALA A 42 7.31 1.51 8.94
N VAL A 43 7.59 0.28 8.51
CA VAL A 43 8.91 -0.10 7.99
C VAL A 43 8.89 -0.02 6.47
N GLY A 44 9.75 0.82 5.89
CA GLY A 44 9.90 0.98 4.45
C GLY A 44 11.07 0.15 3.91
N PHE A 45 10.93 -0.34 2.67
CA PHE A 45 12.00 -1.01 1.92
C PHE A 45 12.09 -0.46 0.48
N GLU A 46 13.32 -0.34 -0.03
CA GLU A 46 13.56 -0.07 -1.44
C GLU A 46 13.21 -1.33 -2.25
N LEU A 47 12.22 -1.24 -3.15
CA LEU A 47 11.77 -2.34 -4.01
C LEU A 47 11.90 -1.95 -5.49
N GLY A 48 13.14 -1.99 -5.99
CA GLY A 48 13.45 -1.49 -7.33
C GLY A 48 13.10 0.00 -7.47
N PRO A 49 12.28 0.40 -8.47
CA PRO A 49 11.82 1.79 -8.59
C PRO A 49 10.70 2.15 -7.60
N ASN A 50 10.13 1.17 -6.91
CA ASN A 50 9.00 1.34 -5.99
C ASN A 50 9.47 1.38 -4.53
N ARG A 51 8.53 1.76 -3.66
CA ARG A 51 8.69 1.73 -2.20
C ARG A 51 7.69 0.76 -1.61
N LEU A 52 8.17 -0.24 -0.89
CA LEU A 52 7.33 -1.13 -0.12
C LEU A 52 7.21 -0.59 1.31
N TRP A 53 5.99 -0.40 1.77
CA TRP A 53 5.67 -0.02 3.14
C TRP A 53 4.97 -1.18 3.83
N ILE A 54 5.44 -1.56 5.01
CA ILE A 54 4.84 -2.63 5.80
C ILE A 54 4.31 -2.02 7.09
N ASP A 55 2.99 -2.13 7.28
CA ASP A 55 2.27 -1.63 8.45
C ASP A 55 1.60 -2.78 9.19
N GLU A 56 1.68 -2.77 10.52
CA GLU A 56 0.90 -3.68 11.36
C GLU A 56 -0.59 -3.28 11.32
N ALA A 57 -1.45 -4.27 11.08
CA ALA A 57 -2.90 -4.08 10.94
C ALA A 57 -3.66 -5.11 11.80
N PRO A 58 -3.94 -4.80 13.08
CA PRO A 58 -4.59 -5.73 14.02
C PRO A 58 -5.97 -6.24 13.62
N MET A 59 -6.67 -5.51 12.75
CA MET A 59 -8.02 -5.84 12.31
C MET A 59 -8.06 -6.87 11.16
N LEU A 60 -6.91 -7.22 10.57
CA LEU A 60 -6.84 -8.16 9.46
C LEU A 60 -6.48 -9.57 9.96
N SER A 61 -6.97 -10.59 9.26
CA SER A 61 -6.58 -11.99 9.49
C SER A 61 -5.53 -12.48 8.50
N GLN A 62 -5.35 -11.77 7.39
CA GLN A 62 -4.42 -12.06 6.30
C GLN A 62 -3.76 -10.76 5.84
N ALA A 63 -2.57 -10.85 5.25
CA ALA A 63 -1.91 -9.68 4.69
C ALA A 63 -2.61 -9.19 3.42
N GLU A 64 -2.70 -7.88 3.25
CA GLU A 64 -3.27 -7.23 2.06
C GLU A 64 -2.25 -6.31 1.40
N VAL A 65 -2.30 -6.21 0.07
CA VAL A 65 -1.46 -5.30 -0.72
C VAL A 65 -2.31 -4.19 -1.33
N TRP A 66 -1.87 -2.96 -1.13
CA TRP A 66 -2.55 -1.74 -1.52
C TRP A 66 -1.64 -0.98 -2.50
N LEU A 67 -2.20 -0.57 -3.63
CA LEU A 67 -1.48 0.13 -4.69
C LEU A 67 -1.87 1.61 -4.70
N GLU A 68 -0.88 2.49 -4.79
CA GLU A 68 -1.10 3.93 -4.84
C GLU A 68 -1.60 4.37 -6.22
N LEU A 69 -2.67 5.17 -6.22
CA LEU A 69 -3.23 5.81 -7.41
C LEU A 69 -3.34 7.32 -7.19
N PHE A 70 -3.09 8.08 -8.24
CA PHE A 70 -3.21 9.53 -8.27
C PHE A 70 -4.25 9.96 -9.30
N THR A 71 -4.91 11.07 -9.00
CA THR A 71 -5.80 11.80 -9.92
C THR A 71 -5.62 13.29 -9.65
N ASP A 72 -5.73 14.10 -10.69
CA ASP A 72 -5.79 15.56 -10.59
C ASP A 72 -7.21 16.07 -10.26
N ASP A 73 -8.22 15.23 -10.47
CA ASP A 73 -9.62 15.50 -10.16
C ASP A 73 -10.21 14.32 -9.35
N PHE A 74 -10.30 14.50 -8.03
CA PHE A 74 -10.84 13.49 -7.13
C PHE A 74 -12.34 13.25 -7.32
N PRO A 75 -13.21 14.29 -7.38
CA PRO A 75 -14.63 14.11 -7.67
C PRO A 75 -14.90 13.32 -8.96
N ALA A 76 -14.20 13.65 -10.07
CA ALA A 76 -14.39 12.95 -11.34
C ALA A 76 -13.93 11.48 -11.27
N ALA A 77 -12.82 11.20 -10.59
CA ALA A 77 -12.32 9.84 -10.40
C ALA A 77 -13.29 9.00 -9.54
N ALA A 78 -13.80 9.57 -8.45
CA ALA A 78 -14.77 8.92 -7.59
C ALA A 78 -16.07 8.60 -8.33
N ASP A 79 -16.60 9.53 -9.12
CA ASP A 79 -17.79 9.32 -9.96
C ASP A 79 -17.55 8.25 -11.04
N HIS A 80 -16.37 8.26 -11.68
CA HIS A 80 -15.98 7.24 -12.65
C HIS A 80 -15.98 5.82 -12.03
N LEU A 81 -15.38 5.67 -10.84
CA LEU A 81 -15.33 4.40 -10.12
C LEU A 81 -16.73 3.96 -9.66
N ALA A 82 -17.54 4.88 -9.14
CA ALA A 82 -18.91 4.60 -8.69
C ALA A 82 -19.80 4.12 -9.84
N LYS A 83 -19.70 4.77 -11.02
CA LYS A 83 -20.42 4.35 -12.23
C LYS A 83 -20.01 2.97 -12.73
N ALA A 84 -18.78 2.55 -12.43
CA ALA A 84 -18.29 1.20 -12.73
C ALA A 84 -18.68 0.16 -11.65
N GLY A 85 -19.41 0.55 -10.61
CA GLY A 85 -19.83 -0.35 -9.53
C GLY A 85 -18.73 -0.65 -8.49
N VAL A 86 -17.65 0.13 -8.47
CA VAL A 86 -16.57 -0.03 -7.48
C VAL A 86 -17.05 0.47 -6.12
N VAL A 87 -16.92 -0.39 -5.10
CA VAL A 87 -17.24 -0.04 -3.71
C VAL A 87 -16.05 0.70 -3.10
N ARG A 88 -16.30 1.88 -2.54
CA ARG A 88 -15.27 2.65 -1.82
C ARG A 88 -15.06 2.10 -0.40
N CYS A 89 -13.82 2.16 0.07
CA CYS A 89 -13.40 1.72 1.40
C CYS A 89 -12.90 2.93 2.22
N ASP A 90 -13.73 3.98 2.30
CA ASP A 90 -13.40 5.27 2.93
C ASP A 90 -14.51 5.78 3.87
N ALA A 91 -15.21 4.85 4.52
CA ALA A 91 -16.20 5.14 5.55
C ALA A 91 -15.56 5.58 6.88
#